data_AF-A0A838S5H8-F1
#
_entry.id   AF-A0A838S5H8-F1
#
_cell.length_a   1.000
_cell.length_b   1.000
_cell.length_c   1.000
_cell.angle_alpha   90.00
_cell.angle_beta   90.00
_cell.angle_gamma   90.00
#
_symmetry.space_group_name_H-M   'P 1'
#
loop_
_entity.id
_entity.type
_entity.pdbx_description
1 polymer ?
#
loop_
_entity_poly.entity_id
_entity_poly.type
_entity_poly.pdbx_seq_one_letter_code
_entity_poly.pdbx_strand_id
1 'polypeptide(L)'
;MTGHRARVLAVTVAAALALVSSLAGCVTIPTSGPVEQVAPRGADSDVLPQVTPSGPREGATALQVSRGYVTAMRAFPVSTEVAQEFLTDEAAGGWAPGRRTIVYSSLTTVQRDRNTVELRTRDAVALSARGTYRPDPGGRQERVRSLRLQRTDQGWRIAALPDVLLVSEGFFEQYYRPFDLYFFAATAPALVADRVWLPLGDQLATRLVQGLLAGPTRWLRGRAVTALSASADVGVSVPLRADGVADVQLGQEAAGLSATQRQLWSAQLVWTLRQVSGLEGVRVLVDGVPLEVPGAEPVQNVTAWAEYDPSGPSSRALLFGLRSGRVVTVESDSVTRLERWWGSRDAGLAEVTVERQLNRVAGTDSARRRLLAGPYGAESDRDVQTWYRSSGTLTDPQWDRTGQLWVLDRTSTETSWVVTDDRDAEHIPAGRLGSAATVGMAISPDG
;
A
#
# COMPACT_ATOMS: atom_id res chain seq x y z
N MET A 1 -66.52 33.34 58.36
CA MET A 1 -65.97 33.63 57.01
C MET A 1 -64.43 33.80 57.00
N THR A 2 -63.68 33.05 57.82
CA THR A 2 -62.23 33.25 58.01
C THR A 2 -61.35 32.06 57.60
N GLY A 3 -61.92 30.87 57.36
CA GLY A 3 -61.14 29.65 57.04
C GLY A 3 -60.85 29.38 55.55
N HIS A 4 -61.63 29.94 54.62
CA HIS A 4 -61.44 29.68 53.18
C HIS A 4 -60.35 30.54 52.53
N ARG A 5 -60.09 31.74 53.02
CA ARG A 5 -59.04 32.62 52.47
C ARG A 5 -57.63 32.10 52.76
N ALA A 6 -57.42 31.46 53.91
CA ALA A 6 -56.12 30.89 54.28
C ALA A 6 -55.76 29.64 53.44
N ARG A 7 -56.74 28.81 53.08
CA ARG A 7 -56.50 27.61 52.24
C ARG A 7 -56.23 27.96 50.78
N VAL A 8 -56.89 28.98 50.23
CA VAL A 8 -56.64 29.44 48.85
C VAL A 8 -55.26 30.11 48.74
N LEU A 9 -54.81 30.85 49.76
CA LEU A 9 -53.46 31.43 49.79
C LEU A 9 -52.36 30.35 49.88
N ALA A 10 -52.57 29.31 50.70
CA ALA A 10 -51.60 28.22 50.84
C ALA A 10 -51.43 27.41 49.54
N VAL A 11 -52.53 27.16 48.82
CA VAL A 11 -52.50 26.43 47.53
C VAL A 11 -51.87 27.26 46.42
N THR A 12 -52.11 28.58 46.39
CA THR A 12 -51.47 29.46 45.39
C THR A 12 -49.98 29.65 45.65
N VAL A 13 -49.55 29.73 46.91
CA VAL A 13 -48.12 29.79 47.26
C VAL A 13 -47.42 28.46 46.94
N ALA A 14 -48.06 27.32 47.22
CA ALA A 14 -47.49 26.01 46.89
C ALA A 14 -47.40 25.77 45.36
N ALA A 15 -48.40 26.21 44.60
CA ALA A 15 -48.39 26.11 43.14
C ALA A 15 -47.34 27.06 42.51
N ALA A 16 -47.18 28.26 43.07
CA ALA A 16 -46.14 29.19 42.64
C ALA A 16 -44.72 28.67 42.97
N LEU A 17 -44.52 28.06 44.15
CA LEU A 17 -43.24 27.42 44.50
C LEU A 17 -42.92 26.21 43.62
N ALA A 18 -43.92 25.41 43.26
CA ALA A 18 -43.74 24.27 42.37
C ALA A 18 -43.40 24.70 40.93
N LEU A 19 -43.97 25.83 40.47
CA LEU A 19 -43.70 26.39 39.14
C LEU A 19 -42.33 27.09 39.06
N VAL A 20 -41.84 27.71 40.13
CA VAL A 20 -40.49 28.30 40.16
C VAL A 20 -39.41 27.22 40.23
N SER A 21 -39.67 26.10 40.91
CA SER A 21 -38.75 24.96 41.00
C SER A 21 -38.49 24.24 39.67
N SER A 22 -39.44 24.26 38.73
CA SER A 22 -39.31 23.58 37.44
C SER A 22 -38.55 24.39 36.38
N LEU A 23 -38.23 25.66 36.63
CA LEU A 23 -37.41 26.49 35.73
C LEU A 23 -35.91 26.48 36.06
N ALA A 24 -35.47 25.82 37.14
CA ALA A 24 -34.05 25.75 37.52
C ALA A 24 -33.30 24.52 36.94
N GLY A 25 -33.90 23.81 35.98
CA GLY A 25 -33.28 22.66 35.31
C GLY A 25 -32.36 23.05 34.14
N CYS A 26 -31.49 24.05 34.31
CA CYS A 26 -30.42 24.29 33.34
C CYS A 26 -29.29 23.30 33.61
N VAL A 27 -29.27 22.18 32.88
CA VAL A 27 -28.06 21.34 32.78
C VAL A 27 -27.00 22.16 32.04
N THR A 28 -26.15 22.85 32.80
CA THR A 28 -24.93 23.46 32.26
C THR A 28 -23.94 22.33 31.99
N ILE A 29 -23.79 21.98 30.71
CA ILE A 29 -22.67 21.17 30.25
C ILE A 29 -21.39 21.98 30.56
N PRO A 30 -20.43 21.45 31.32
CA PRO A 30 -19.17 22.14 31.56
C PRO A 30 -18.48 22.39 30.22
N THR A 31 -18.37 23.65 29.79
CA THR A 31 -17.66 24.03 28.55
C THR A 31 -16.15 24.04 28.74
N SER A 32 -15.66 23.72 29.94
CA SER A 32 -14.25 23.66 30.28
C SER A 32 -14.02 22.53 31.28
N GLY A 33 -13.26 21.53 30.86
CA GLY A 33 -12.54 20.61 31.73
C GLY A 33 -11.05 20.74 31.42
N PRO A 34 -10.16 20.31 32.32
CA PRO A 34 -8.74 20.22 32.01
C PRO A 34 -8.56 19.41 30.73
N VAL A 35 -7.80 19.95 29.78
CA VAL A 35 -7.35 19.20 28.61
C VAL A 35 -6.33 18.21 29.10
N GLU A 36 -6.78 17.02 29.46
CA GLU A 36 -5.91 15.85 29.57
C GLU A 36 -5.38 15.58 28.16
N GLN A 37 -4.10 15.88 27.93
CA GLN A 37 -3.40 15.33 26.78
C GLN A 37 -3.31 13.83 27.01
N VAL A 38 -4.32 13.11 26.55
CA VAL A 38 -4.18 11.69 26.29
C VAL A 38 -3.10 11.66 25.22
N ALA A 39 -1.89 11.20 25.58
CA ALA A 39 -0.92 10.79 24.57
C ALA A 39 -1.72 10.01 23.52
N PRO A 40 -1.53 10.27 22.20
CA PRO A 40 -2.14 9.43 21.19
C PRO A 40 -1.93 8.02 21.70
N ARG A 41 -3.00 7.24 21.89
CA ARG A 41 -2.81 5.82 22.20
C ARG A 41 -1.78 5.39 21.18
N GLY A 42 -0.59 4.99 21.65
CA GLY A 42 0.36 4.32 20.81
C GLY A 42 -0.45 3.31 20.02
N ALA A 43 -0.14 3.17 18.74
CA ALA A 43 -0.79 2.20 17.86
C ALA A 43 -0.45 0.75 18.28
N ASP A 44 -0.57 0.45 19.58
CA ASP A 44 -0.27 -0.82 20.25
C ASP A 44 -1.55 -1.61 20.52
N SER A 45 -2.60 -1.36 19.73
CA SER A 45 -3.56 -2.40 19.45
C SER A 45 -3.56 -2.64 17.94
N ASP A 46 -2.57 -3.40 17.46
CA ASP A 46 -2.55 -4.04 16.13
C ASP A 46 -3.74 -5.01 15.92
N VAL A 47 -4.64 -5.12 16.91
CA VAL A 47 -5.86 -5.91 16.85
C VAL A 47 -6.94 -5.14 16.10
N LEU A 48 -7.02 -5.39 14.80
CA LEU A 48 -8.13 -4.95 13.97
C LEU A 48 -9.44 -5.59 14.45
N PRO A 49 -10.58 -4.85 14.47
CA PRO A 49 -11.86 -5.41 14.84
C PRO A 49 -12.22 -6.60 13.96
N GLN A 50 -12.59 -7.72 14.58
CA GLN A 50 -13.16 -8.84 13.84
C GLN A 50 -14.56 -8.47 13.34
N VAL A 51 -14.85 -8.86 12.11
CA VAL A 51 -16.14 -8.67 11.48
C VAL A 51 -16.67 -10.04 11.12
N THR A 52 -17.72 -10.47 11.82
CA THR A 52 -18.39 -11.75 11.58
C THR A 52 -19.80 -11.48 11.05
N PRO A 53 -20.01 -11.53 9.72
CA PRO A 53 -21.32 -11.34 9.14
C PRO A 53 -22.29 -12.46 9.53
N SER A 54 -23.59 -12.18 9.49
CA SER A 54 -24.62 -13.21 9.65
C SER A 54 -24.97 -13.86 8.31
N GLY A 55 -25.31 -15.15 8.35
CA GLY A 55 -25.86 -15.89 7.23
C GLY A 55 -27.25 -15.44 6.77
N PRO A 56 -27.82 -16.08 5.74
CA PRO A 56 -29.13 -15.74 5.21
C PRO A 56 -30.24 -15.97 6.25
N ARG A 57 -31.13 -14.98 6.41
CA ARG A 57 -32.30 -15.09 7.29
C ARG A 57 -33.41 -15.90 6.61
N GLU A 58 -34.14 -16.66 7.42
CA GLU A 58 -35.35 -17.34 6.97
C GLU A 58 -36.38 -16.33 6.42
N GLY A 59 -37.04 -16.69 5.32
CA GLY A 59 -38.03 -15.82 4.67
C GLY A 59 -37.46 -14.57 3.98
N ALA A 60 -36.13 -14.38 3.94
CA ALA A 60 -35.52 -13.24 3.27
C ALA A 60 -35.89 -13.17 1.79
N THR A 61 -36.20 -11.97 1.30
CA THR A 61 -36.47 -11.74 -0.13
C THR A 61 -35.18 -11.87 -0.96
N ALA A 62 -35.31 -12.07 -2.27
CA ALA A 62 -34.17 -12.10 -3.19
C ALA A 62 -33.24 -10.88 -3.01
N LEU A 63 -33.81 -9.68 -2.86
CA LEU A 63 -33.05 -8.46 -2.63
C LEU A 63 -32.29 -8.46 -1.29
N GLN A 64 -32.91 -8.99 -0.22
CA GLN A 64 -32.27 -9.11 1.09
C GLN A 64 -31.13 -10.13 1.09
N VAL A 65 -31.31 -11.27 0.42
CA VAL A 65 -30.26 -12.29 0.22
C VAL A 65 -29.06 -11.68 -0.51
N SER A 66 -29.28 -10.95 -1.59
CA SER A 66 -28.18 -10.28 -2.32
C SER A 66 -27.44 -9.23 -1.48
N ARG A 67 -28.13 -8.48 -0.63
CA ARG A 67 -27.50 -7.50 0.28
C ARG A 67 -26.71 -8.18 1.40
N GLY A 68 -27.24 -9.29 1.93
CA GLY A 68 -26.57 -10.13 2.91
C GLY A 68 -25.28 -10.72 2.34
N TYR A 69 -25.33 -11.26 1.12
CA TYR A 69 -24.17 -11.77 0.39
C TYR A 69 -23.03 -10.74 0.26
N VAL A 70 -23.34 -9.51 -0.18
CA VAL A 70 -22.33 -8.43 -0.25
C VAL A 70 -21.81 -8.04 1.13
N THR A 71 -22.64 -8.13 2.17
CA THR A 71 -22.20 -7.88 3.55
C THR A 71 -21.28 -9.00 4.05
N ALA A 72 -21.58 -10.25 3.69
CA ALA A 72 -20.80 -11.42 4.06
C ALA A 72 -19.38 -11.42 3.47
N MET A 73 -19.17 -10.78 2.32
CA MET A 73 -17.84 -10.56 1.73
C MET A 73 -16.92 -9.66 2.55
N ARG A 74 -17.45 -8.94 3.55
CA ARG A 74 -16.69 -8.04 4.42
C ARG A 74 -16.32 -8.70 5.75
N ALA A 75 -16.24 -10.03 5.79
CA ALA A 75 -15.75 -10.75 6.95
C ALA A 75 -14.27 -10.42 7.21
N PHE A 76 -13.92 -10.26 8.49
CA PHE A 76 -12.54 -10.08 8.94
C PHE A 76 -12.26 -10.94 10.20
N PRO A 77 -11.24 -11.81 10.22
CA PRO A 77 -10.29 -12.11 9.13
C PRO A 77 -10.98 -12.52 7.83
N VAL A 78 -10.32 -12.24 6.70
CA VAL A 78 -10.92 -12.47 5.37
C VAL A 78 -11.33 -13.93 5.23
N SER A 79 -12.64 -14.17 5.12
CA SER A 79 -13.26 -15.48 4.92
C SER A 79 -14.46 -15.34 3.98
N THR A 80 -14.74 -16.40 3.22
CA THR A 80 -15.88 -16.48 2.30
C THR A 80 -16.94 -17.48 2.74
N GLU A 81 -16.74 -18.15 3.87
CA GLU A 81 -17.62 -19.21 4.38
C GLU A 81 -19.07 -18.72 4.52
N VAL A 82 -19.28 -17.61 5.25
CA VAL A 82 -20.62 -17.03 5.42
C VAL A 82 -21.20 -16.53 4.09
N ALA A 83 -20.37 -16.06 3.16
CA ALA A 83 -20.84 -15.62 1.85
C ALA A 83 -21.33 -16.80 1.00
N GLN A 84 -20.71 -17.98 1.15
CA GLN A 84 -21.14 -19.22 0.49
C GLN A 84 -22.51 -19.70 0.97
N GLU A 85 -22.91 -19.41 2.22
CA GLU A 85 -24.24 -19.76 2.72
C GLU A 85 -25.39 -19.07 1.95
N PHE A 86 -25.13 -17.93 1.29
CA PHE A 86 -26.12 -17.25 0.44
C PHE A 86 -26.26 -17.88 -0.95
N LEU A 87 -25.41 -18.83 -1.30
CA LEU A 87 -25.34 -19.47 -2.61
C LEU A 87 -26.13 -20.78 -2.61
N THR A 88 -26.43 -21.29 -3.80
CA THR A 88 -26.81 -22.70 -3.96
C THR A 88 -25.57 -23.57 -3.81
N ASP A 89 -25.73 -24.85 -3.45
CA ASP A 89 -24.59 -25.77 -3.29
C ASP A 89 -23.73 -25.86 -4.57
N GLU A 90 -24.40 -25.90 -5.73
CA GLU A 90 -23.74 -25.87 -7.04
C GLU A 90 -22.92 -24.59 -7.26
N ALA A 91 -23.52 -23.42 -6.98
CA ALA A 91 -22.83 -22.15 -7.12
C ALA A 91 -21.67 -22.01 -6.12
N ALA A 92 -21.84 -22.47 -4.87
CA ALA A 92 -20.80 -22.46 -3.86
C ALA A 92 -19.59 -23.32 -4.26
N GLY A 93 -19.82 -24.50 -4.85
CA GLY A 93 -18.75 -25.40 -5.30
C GLY A 93 -17.94 -24.87 -6.48
N GLY A 94 -18.54 -24.03 -7.34
CA GLY A 94 -17.86 -23.43 -8.50
C GLY A 94 -17.30 -22.03 -8.27
N TRP A 95 -17.69 -21.35 -7.19
CA TRP A 95 -17.37 -19.94 -6.96
C TRP A 95 -15.90 -19.75 -6.56
N ALA A 96 -15.18 -18.91 -7.32
CA ALA A 96 -13.75 -18.64 -7.12
C ALA A 96 -13.47 -17.15 -6.82
N PRO A 97 -13.94 -16.62 -5.68
CA PRO A 97 -13.90 -15.18 -5.39
C PRO A 97 -12.48 -14.61 -5.22
N GLY A 98 -11.53 -15.44 -4.77
CA GLY A 98 -10.14 -15.05 -4.57
C GLY A 98 -9.41 -14.66 -5.85
N ARG A 99 -9.99 -14.90 -7.03
CA ARG A 99 -9.35 -14.57 -8.32
C ARG A 99 -9.26 -13.07 -8.58
N ARG A 100 -10.17 -12.28 -8.03
CA ARG A 100 -10.26 -10.84 -8.25
C ARG A 100 -11.02 -10.16 -7.12
N THR A 101 -10.42 -9.13 -6.53
CA THR A 101 -11.09 -8.26 -5.56
C THR A 101 -11.46 -6.95 -6.24
N ILE A 102 -12.67 -6.47 -6.03
CA ILE A 102 -13.16 -5.19 -6.52
C ILE A 102 -13.36 -4.28 -5.32
N VAL A 103 -12.61 -3.18 -5.31
CA VAL A 103 -12.78 -2.09 -4.36
C VAL A 103 -13.75 -1.09 -4.98
N TYR A 104 -14.81 -0.72 -4.27
CA TYR A 104 -15.83 0.23 -4.77
C TYR A 104 -16.07 1.37 -3.79
N SER A 105 -16.34 2.57 -4.29
CA SER A 105 -16.72 3.72 -3.44
C SER A 105 -18.21 3.73 -3.11
N SER A 106 -19.07 3.26 -4.01
CA SER A 106 -20.50 3.07 -3.73
C SER A 106 -21.06 1.83 -4.40
N LEU A 107 -22.06 1.21 -3.77
CA LEU A 107 -22.79 0.05 -4.28
C LEU A 107 -24.29 0.25 -4.08
N THR A 108 -25.06 0.07 -5.16
CA THR A 108 -26.52 0.02 -5.13
C THR A 108 -27.00 -1.35 -5.56
N THR A 109 -27.92 -1.94 -4.81
CA THR A 109 -28.57 -3.21 -5.15
C THR A 109 -29.95 -2.94 -5.73
N VAL A 110 -30.19 -3.36 -6.98
CA VAL A 110 -31.45 -3.13 -7.70
C VAL A 110 -32.06 -4.47 -8.07
N GLN A 111 -33.31 -4.72 -7.67
CA GLN A 111 -34.04 -5.89 -8.13
C GLN A 111 -34.54 -5.62 -9.56
N ARG A 112 -34.04 -6.39 -10.54
CA ARG A 112 -34.39 -6.20 -11.95
C ARG A 112 -35.69 -6.93 -12.30
N ASP A 113 -35.86 -8.12 -11.76
CA ASP A 113 -37.05 -8.96 -11.88
C ASP A 113 -37.17 -9.87 -10.64
N ARG A 114 -38.08 -10.86 -10.68
CA ARG A 114 -38.33 -11.78 -9.55
C ARG A 114 -37.07 -12.53 -9.09
N ASN A 115 -36.21 -12.92 -10.03
CA ASN A 115 -35.08 -13.83 -9.82
C ASN A 115 -33.72 -13.16 -10.09
N THR A 116 -33.69 -11.93 -10.59
CA THR A 116 -32.45 -11.23 -10.94
C THR A 116 -32.26 -9.98 -10.08
N VAL A 117 -31.09 -9.88 -9.45
CA VAL A 117 -30.66 -8.70 -8.70
C VAL A 117 -29.36 -8.18 -9.30
N GLU A 118 -29.29 -6.88 -9.53
CA GLU A 118 -28.11 -6.19 -10.04
C GLU A 118 -27.35 -5.50 -8.91
N LEU A 119 -26.05 -5.73 -8.84
CA LEU A 119 -25.09 -4.98 -8.03
C LEU A 119 -24.44 -3.91 -8.90
N ARG A 120 -24.72 -2.65 -8.60
CA ARG A 120 -24.20 -1.51 -9.35
C ARG A 120 -23.14 -0.79 -8.54
N THR A 121 -21.88 -0.90 -8.95
CA THR A 121 -20.72 -0.28 -8.27
C THR A 121 -20.21 0.92 -9.05
N ARG A 122 -19.77 1.98 -8.37
CA ARG A 122 -19.07 3.13 -9.00
C ARG A 122 -17.63 3.23 -8.51
N ASP A 123 -16.81 3.89 -9.31
CA ASP A 123 -15.38 4.15 -9.05
C ASP A 123 -14.61 2.88 -8.68
N ALA A 124 -14.96 1.79 -9.36
CA ALA A 124 -14.48 0.47 -9.00
C ALA A 124 -13.05 0.24 -9.50
N VAL A 125 -12.18 -0.19 -8.59
CA VAL A 125 -10.82 -0.63 -8.88
C VAL A 125 -10.74 -2.14 -8.71
N ALA A 126 -9.94 -2.80 -9.54
CA ALA A 126 -9.70 -4.23 -9.43
C ALA A 126 -8.29 -4.54 -8.92
N LEU A 127 -8.22 -5.44 -7.95
CA LEU A 127 -7.01 -6.14 -7.58
C LEU A 127 -7.05 -7.55 -8.18
N SER A 128 -5.91 -8.00 -8.69
CA SER A 128 -5.76 -9.41 -9.08
C SER A 128 -5.80 -10.33 -7.86
N ALA A 129 -5.82 -11.64 -8.09
CA ALA A 129 -5.69 -12.65 -7.03
C ALA A 129 -4.46 -12.44 -6.13
N ARG A 130 -3.40 -11.83 -6.68
CA ARG A 130 -2.14 -11.56 -5.97
C ARG A 130 -2.10 -10.16 -5.36
N GLY A 131 -3.23 -9.45 -5.30
CA GLY A 131 -3.28 -8.10 -4.74
C GLY A 131 -2.71 -7.01 -5.64
N THR A 132 -2.29 -7.30 -6.88
CA THR A 132 -1.80 -6.23 -7.78
C THR A 132 -2.92 -5.37 -8.33
N TYR A 133 -2.70 -4.06 -8.32
CA TYR A 133 -3.59 -3.11 -8.95
C TYR A 133 -3.71 -3.38 -10.45
N ARG A 134 -4.95 -3.42 -10.92
CA ARG A 134 -5.27 -3.40 -12.34
C ARG A 134 -6.20 -2.21 -12.58
N PRO A 135 -5.80 -1.24 -13.42
CA PRO A 135 -6.72 -0.20 -13.85
C PRO A 135 -7.93 -0.89 -14.46
N ASP A 136 -9.13 -0.63 -13.92
CA ASP A 136 -10.34 -1.11 -14.55
C ASP A 136 -10.55 -0.29 -15.85
N PRO A 137 -10.65 -0.93 -17.04
CA PRO A 137 -10.80 -0.21 -18.31
C PRO A 137 -12.04 0.69 -18.40
N GLY A 138 -12.96 0.64 -17.41
CA GLY A 138 -14.12 1.54 -17.34
C GLY A 138 -13.90 2.85 -16.58
N GLY A 139 -12.74 3.05 -15.93
CA GLY A 139 -12.50 4.23 -15.10
C GLY A 139 -13.58 4.44 -14.02
N ARG A 140 -14.07 5.68 -13.89
CA ARG A 140 -15.11 6.09 -12.93
C ARG A 140 -16.55 5.65 -13.30
N GLN A 141 -16.71 4.79 -14.29
CA GLN A 141 -18.06 4.41 -14.75
C GLN A 141 -18.73 3.38 -13.84
N GLU A 142 -20.06 3.45 -13.80
CA GLU A 142 -20.90 2.48 -13.12
C GLU A 142 -20.75 1.10 -13.76
N ARG A 143 -20.55 0.07 -12.93
CA ARG A 143 -20.44 -1.32 -13.35
C ARG A 143 -21.57 -2.13 -12.75
N VAL A 144 -22.29 -2.85 -13.61
CA VAL A 144 -23.40 -3.71 -13.24
C VAL A 144 -22.94 -5.17 -13.22
N ARG A 145 -23.21 -5.87 -12.11
CA ARG A 145 -23.01 -7.31 -11.97
C ARG A 145 -24.33 -7.96 -11.60
N SER A 146 -24.79 -8.92 -12.39
CA SER A 146 -26.05 -9.59 -12.16
C SER A 146 -25.87 -10.83 -11.30
N LEU A 147 -26.73 -10.98 -10.30
CA LEU A 147 -26.95 -12.18 -9.52
C LEU A 147 -28.25 -12.82 -10.00
N ARG A 148 -28.20 -14.10 -10.35
CA ARG A 148 -29.41 -14.90 -10.55
C ARG A 148 -29.70 -15.69 -9.29
N LEU A 149 -30.93 -15.61 -8.83
CA LEU A 149 -31.40 -16.28 -7.64
C LEU A 149 -32.44 -17.33 -7.99
N GLN A 150 -32.51 -18.36 -7.16
CA GLN A 150 -33.54 -19.38 -7.22
C GLN A 150 -34.09 -19.65 -5.82
N ARG A 151 -35.29 -20.21 -5.77
CA ARG A 151 -35.90 -20.63 -4.51
C ARG A 151 -35.52 -22.09 -4.25
N THR A 152 -34.97 -22.36 -3.08
CA THR A 152 -34.68 -23.68 -2.53
C THR A 152 -35.57 -23.94 -1.32
N ASP A 153 -35.46 -25.12 -0.72
CA ASP A 153 -36.17 -25.47 0.52
C ASP A 153 -35.76 -24.56 1.70
N GLN A 154 -34.58 -23.95 1.63
CA GLN A 154 -34.06 -23.01 2.61
C GLN A 154 -34.32 -21.53 2.26
N GLY A 155 -35.20 -21.27 1.29
CA GLY A 155 -35.55 -19.92 0.84
C GLY A 155 -34.79 -19.48 -0.42
N TRP A 156 -34.60 -18.18 -0.61
CA TRP A 156 -33.87 -17.66 -1.78
C TRP A 156 -32.36 -17.91 -1.64
N ARG A 157 -31.71 -18.34 -2.72
CA ARG A 157 -30.25 -18.52 -2.84
C ARG A 157 -29.75 -18.03 -4.19
N ILE A 158 -28.50 -17.59 -4.25
CA ILE A 158 -27.84 -17.12 -5.48
C ILE A 158 -27.32 -18.35 -6.24
N ALA A 159 -27.81 -18.56 -7.45
CA ALA A 159 -27.49 -19.68 -8.33
C ALA A 159 -26.45 -19.33 -9.41
N ALA A 160 -26.31 -18.05 -9.78
CA ALA A 160 -25.27 -17.60 -10.70
C ALA A 160 -24.76 -16.21 -10.33
N LEU A 161 -23.44 -16.05 -10.37
CA LEU A 161 -22.73 -14.90 -9.86
C LEU A 161 -21.33 -14.77 -10.50
N PRO A 162 -20.73 -13.58 -10.48
CA PRO A 162 -19.34 -13.40 -10.90
C PRO A 162 -18.33 -13.88 -9.83
N ASP A 163 -17.18 -14.37 -10.30
CA ASP A 163 -16.03 -14.76 -9.46
C ASP A 163 -15.21 -13.56 -8.99
N VAL A 164 -15.82 -12.76 -8.10
CA VAL A 164 -15.17 -11.60 -7.50
C VAL A 164 -15.50 -11.46 -6.01
N LEU A 165 -14.54 -10.96 -5.23
CA LEU A 165 -14.82 -10.31 -3.95
C LEU A 165 -15.20 -8.85 -4.18
N LEU A 166 -16.20 -8.36 -3.47
CA LEU A 166 -16.58 -6.95 -3.45
C LEU A 166 -16.31 -6.38 -2.06
N VAL A 167 -15.45 -5.37 -1.99
CA VAL A 167 -15.12 -4.66 -0.74
C VAL A 167 -15.33 -3.17 -0.95
N SER A 168 -15.92 -2.50 0.04
CA SER A 168 -16.02 -1.05 0.03
C SER A 168 -14.65 -0.42 0.24
N GLU A 169 -14.44 0.78 -0.30
CA GLU A 169 -13.22 1.57 -0.11
C GLU A 169 -12.84 1.72 1.37
N GLY A 170 -13.77 2.07 2.25
CA GLY A 170 -13.48 2.16 3.69
C GLY A 170 -13.10 0.81 4.35
N PHE A 171 -13.56 -0.33 3.82
CA PHE A 171 -13.12 -1.64 4.30
C PHE A 171 -11.69 -1.92 3.81
N PHE A 172 -11.40 -1.58 2.55
CA PHE A 172 -10.07 -1.71 1.99
C PHE A 172 -9.04 -0.86 2.74
N GLU A 173 -9.34 0.41 2.98
CA GLU A 173 -8.48 1.33 3.75
C GLU A 173 -8.25 0.85 5.19
N GLN A 174 -9.24 0.20 5.80
CA GLN A 174 -9.11 -0.31 7.16
C GLN A 174 -8.29 -1.61 7.24
N TYR A 175 -8.56 -2.58 6.36
CA TYR A 175 -8.08 -3.96 6.51
C TYR A 175 -7.02 -4.39 5.48
N TYR A 176 -6.70 -3.57 4.48
CA TYR A 176 -5.66 -3.86 3.50
C TYR A 176 -4.49 -2.90 3.65
N ARG A 177 -3.28 -3.41 3.40
CA ARG A 177 -2.07 -2.58 3.33
C ARG A 177 -1.25 -2.91 2.10
N PRO A 178 -0.49 -1.92 1.60
CA PRO A 178 0.44 -2.13 0.52
C PRO A 178 1.74 -2.78 1.06
N PHE A 179 2.17 -3.89 0.48
CA PHE A 179 3.41 -4.61 0.81
C PHE A 179 4.27 -4.81 -0.43
N ASP A 180 5.58 -4.87 -0.25
CA ASP A 180 6.53 -5.14 -1.33
C ASP A 180 6.95 -6.62 -1.33
N LEU A 181 6.82 -7.30 -2.47
CA LEU A 181 7.46 -8.59 -2.70
C LEU A 181 8.84 -8.34 -3.31
N TYR A 182 9.91 -8.73 -2.63
CA TYR A 182 11.26 -8.48 -3.12
C TYR A 182 11.75 -9.60 -4.05
N PHE A 183 12.11 -9.21 -5.26
CA PHE A 183 12.67 -10.07 -6.30
C PHE A 183 14.06 -9.59 -6.69
N PHE A 184 14.88 -10.43 -7.32
CA PHE A 184 16.16 -9.96 -7.86
C PHE A 184 15.97 -9.30 -9.22
N ALA A 185 16.67 -8.19 -9.45
CA ALA A 185 16.81 -7.65 -10.80
C ALA A 185 17.46 -8.70 -11.72
N ALA A 186 16.97 -8.83 -12.95
CA ALA A 186 17.50 -9.78 -13.91
C ALA A 186 18.95 -9.49 -14.35
N THR A 187 19.40 -8.24 -14.13
CA THR A 187 20.70 -7.73 -14.61
C THR A 187 21.71 -7.47 -13.50
N ALA A 188 21.31 -7.58 -12.22
CA ALA A 188 22.18 -7.27 -11.09
C ALA A 188 21.74 -8.04 -9.83
N PRO A 189 22.66 -8.37 -8.92
CA PRO A 189 22.33 -8.97 -7.63
C PRO A 189 21.78 -7.91 -6.66
N ALA A 190 20.68 -7.28 -7.03
CA ALA A 190 19.99 -6.26 -6.22
C ALA A 190 18.50 -6.59 -6.14
N LEU A 191 17.90 -6.36 -4.98
CA LEU A 191 16.46 -6.55 -4.83
C LEU A 191 15.69 -5.39 -5.43
N VAL A 192 14.54 -5.72 -6.01
CA VAL A 192 13.54 -4.79 -6.53
C VAL A 192 12.19 -5.13 -5.91
N ALA A 193 11.43 -4.09 -5.58
CA ALA A 193 10.15 -4.18 -4.91
C ALA A 193 9.00 -4.40 -5.90
N ASP A 194 8.21 -5.45 -5.71
CA ASP A 194 6.95 -5.68 -6.42
C ASP A 194 5.73 -5.42 -5.53
N ARG A 195 5.12 -4.25 -5.68
CA ARG A 195 4.04 -3.78 -4.80
C ARG A 195 2.73 -4.56 -4.99
N VAL A 196 2.19 -5.07 -3.89
CA VAL A 196 0.90 -5.76 -3.80
C VAL A 196 0.05 -5.20 -2.64
N TRP A 197 -1.28 -5.27 -2.76
CA TRP A 197 -2.20 -4.97 -1.65
C TRP A 197 -2.77 -6.25 -1.08
N LEU A 198 -2.49 -6.51 0.20
CA LEU A 198 -2.91 -7.72 0.89
C LEU A 198 -3.77 -7.36 2.11
N PRO A 199 -4.76 -8.20 2.46
CA PRO A 199 -5.46 -8.06 3.72
C PRO A 199 -4.50 -8.33 4.89
N LEU A 200 -4.68 -7.60 5.98
CA LEU A 200 -3.98 -7.84 7.25
C LEU A 200 -4.51 -9.12 7.93
N GLY A 201 -3.82 -9.54 9.00
CA GLY A 201 -4.16 -10.71 9.82
C GLY A 201 -3.20 -11.89 9.65
N ASP A 202 -3.50 -12.98 10.33
CA ASP A 202 -2.58 -14.11 10.57
C ASP A 202 -2.06 -14.80 9.30
N GLN A 203 -2.77 -14.67 8.18
CA GLN A 203 -2.39 -15.25 6.89
C GLN A 203 -1.47 -14.35 6.06
N LEU A 204 -1.08 -13.17 6.56
CA LEU A 204 -0.27 -12.20 5.81
C LEU A 204 1.07 -12.81 5.37
N ALA A 205 1.83 -13.40 6.30
CA ALA A 205 3.13 -14.01 6.00
C ALA A 205 3.00 -15.12 4.94
N THR A 206 2.00 -15.99 5.08
CA THR A 206 1.69 -17.03 4.10
C THR A 206 1.41 -16.44 2.71
N ARG A 207 0.59 -15.39 2.61
CA ARG A 207 0.27 -14.74 1.32
C ARG A 207 1.49 -14.06 0.68
N LEU A 208 2.38 -13.49 1.48
CA LEU A 208 3.62 -12.89 0.99
C LEU A 208 4.55 -13.95 0.36
N VAL A 209 4.76 -15.09 1.04
CA VAL A 209 5.57 -16.18 0.49
C VAL A 209 4.91 -16.81 -0.75
N GLN A 210 3.59 -17.02 -0.74
CA GLN A 210 2.86 -17.45 -1.94
C GLN A 210 3.05 -16.47 -3.10
N GLY A 211 3.05 -15.17 -2.82
CA GLY A 211 3.35 -14.12 -3.80
C GLY A 211 4.74 -14.27 -4.42
N LEU A 212 5.77 -14.49 -3.60
CA LEU A 212 7.14 -14.72 -4.07
C LEU A 212 7.27 -15.97 -4.94
N LEU A 213 6.69 -17.10 -4.51
CA LEU A 213 6.74 -18.36 -5.26
C LEU A 213 6.03 -18.27 -6.60
N ALA A 214 4.96 -17.48 -6.67
CA ALA A 214 4.25 -17.21 -7.91
C ALA A 214 5.04 -16.31 -8.89
N GLY A 215 6.17 -15.75 -8.45
CA GLY A 215 7.09 -14.92 -9.20
C GLY A 215 6.60 -13.47 -9.40
N PRO A 216 7.46 -12.64 -10.03
CA PRO A 216 7.16 -11.23 -10.29
C PRO A 216 5.87 -11.06 -11.06
N THR A 217 5.18 -9.97 -10.74
CA THR A 217 3.93 -9.60 -11.36
C THR A 217 4.17 -9.06 -12.77
N ARG A 218 3.10 -8.75 -13.50
CA ARG A 218 3.19 -8.45 -14.93
C ARG A 218 4.09 -7.25 -15.25
N TRP A 219 4.19 -6.27 -14.34
CA TRP A 219 4.95 -5.05 -14.61
C TRP A 219 6.48 -5.26 -14.52
N LEU A 220 6.94 -6.19 -13.67
CA LEU A 220 8.34 -6.61 -13.56
C LEU A 220 8.71 -7.84 -14.40
N ARG A 221 7.77 -8.38 -15.18
CA ARG A 221 8.03 -9.57 -15.98
C ARG A 221 9.22 -9.37 -16.92
N GLY A 222 10.21 -10.24 -16.82
CA GLY A 222 11.45 -10.19 -17.61
C GLY A 222 12.49 -9.17 -17.12
N ARG A 223 12.16 -8.38 -16.10
CA ARG A 223 13.08 -7.43 -15.44
C ARG A 223 13.48 -7.88 -14.04
N ALA A 224 12.64 -8.68 -13.40
CA ALA A 224 12.93 -9.33 -12.13
C ALA A 224 12.80 -10.84 -12.24
N VAL A 225 13.49 -11.55 -11.35
CA VAL A 225 13.51 -13.00 -11.26
C VAL A 225 13.36 -13.44 -9.80
N THR A 226 12.85 -14.65 -9.62
CA THR A 226 12.79 -15.32 -8.34
C THR A 226 13.73 -16.52 -8.35
N ALA A 227 14.45 -16.74 -7.24
CA ALA A 227 15.37 -17.87 -7.11
C ALA A 227 14.62 -19.22 -7.05
N LEU A 228 13.40 -19.22 -6.53
CA LEU A 228 12.48 -20.35 -6.52
C LEU A 228 11.11 -19.91 -7.05
N SER A 229 10.58 -20.65 -8.00
CA SER A 229 9.19 -20.51 -8.45
C SER A 229 8.45 -21.83 -8.23
N ALA A 230 7.19 -21.72 -7.82
CA ALA A 230 6.30 -22.86 -7.62
C ALA A 230 4.87 -22.50 -8.02
N SER A 231 4.02 -23.51 -8.19
CA SER A 231 2.59 -23.25 -8.41
C SER A 231 1.97 -22.63 -7.14
N ALA A 232 0.93 -21.82 -7.33
CA ALA A 232 0.20 -21.22 -6.21
C ALA A 232 -0.52 -22.25 -5.32
N ASP A 233 -0.65 -23.50 -5.80
CA ASP A 233 -1.30 -24.61 -5.12
C ASP A 233 -0.37 -25.36 -4.17
N VAL A 234 0.92 -24.98 -4.07
CA VAL A 234 1.81 -25.50 -3.03
C VAL A 234 1.26 -25.04 -1.68
N GLY A 235 0.99 -26.00 -0.79
CA GLY A 235 0.47 -25.80 0.56
C GLY A 235 1.49 -25.15 1.50
N VAL A 236 1.91 -23.94 1.16
CA VAL A 236 2.82 -23.12 1.96
C VAL A 236 2.09 -22.66 3.20
N SER A 237 2.73 -22.85 4.34
CA SER A 237 2.29 -22.33 5.63
C SER A 237 3.45 -21.59 6.26
N VAL A 238 3.15 -20.41 6.81
CA VAL A 238 4.15 -19.55 7.47
C VAL A 238 3.63 -19.12 8.83
N PRO A 239 3.55 -20.05 9.82
CA PRO A 239 3.21 -19.67 11.18
C PRO A 239 4.29 -18.76 11.77
N LEU A 240 3.84 -17.66 12.37
CA LEU A 240 4.69 -16.82 13.22
C LEU A 240 4.66 -17.38 14.64
N ARG A 241 5.83 -17.73 15.16
CA ARG A 241 5.99 -18.23 16.53
C ARG A 241 5.97 -17.08 17.54
N ALA A 242 5.76 -17.42 18.81
CA ALA A 242 5.76 -16.45 19.90
C ALA A 242 7.12 -15.76 20.14
N ASP A 243 8.21 -16.36 19.67
CA ASP A 243 9.57 -15.82 19.70
C ASP A 243 9.91 -14.97 18.45
N GLY A 244 8.91 -14.59 17.65
CA GLY A 244 9.09 -13.74 16.47
C GLY A 244 9.67 -14.46 15.25
N VAL A 245 9.89 -15.78 15.30
CA VAL A 245 10.43 -16.55 14.17
C VAL A 245 9.30 -17.06 13.27
N ALA A 246 9.37 -16.75 11.98
CA ALA A 246 8.48 -17.30 10.97
C ALA A 246 9.06 -18.60 10.38
N ASP A 247 8.34 -19.71 10.54
CA ASP A 247 8.71 -20.99 9.96
C ASP A 247 8.13 -21.11 8.54
N VAL A 248 8.97 -21.00 7.52
CA VAL A 248 8.55 -21.08 6.11
C VAL A 248 8.68 -22.52 5.64
N GLN A 249 7.56 -23.25 5.60
CA GLN A 249 7.53 -24.61 5.07
C GLN A 249 7.44 -24.60 3.54
N LEU A 250 8.50 -25.08 2.87
CA LEU A 250 8.57 -25.23 1.42
C LEU A 250 8.43 -26.71 1.02
N GLY A 251 8.07 -26.93 -0.24
CA GLY A 251 8.02 -28.25 -0.86
C GLY A 251 9.40 -28.79 -1.23
N GLN A 252 9.44 -30.04 -1.71
CA GLN A 252 10.67 -30.76 -2.05
C GLN A 252 11.48 -30.11 -3.18
N GLU A 253 10.87 -29.29 -4.01
CA GLU A 253 11.55 -28.48 -5.02
C GLU A 253 12.62 -27.56 -4.40
N ALA A 254 12.46 -27.13 -3.15
CA ALA A 254 13.44 -26.31 -2.46
C ALA A 254 14.70 -27.10 -2.06
N ALA A 255 14.63 -28.42 -1.92
CA ALA A 255 15.79 -29.27 -1.62
C ALA A 255 16.81 -29.27 -2.77
N GLY A 256 16.33 -29.19 -4.02
CA GLY A 256 17.14 -29.20 -5.23
C GLY A 256 17.84 -27.86 -5.54
N LEU A 257 17.61 -26.81 -4.77
CA LEU A 257 18.26 -25.51 -4.96
C LEU A 257 19.77 -25.61 -4.71
N SER A 258 20.56 -25.04 -5.61
CA SER A 258 22.00 -24.84 -5.41
C SER A 258 22.27 -23.92 -4.21
N ALA A 259 23.49 -23.99 -3.67
CA ALA A 259 23.99 -23.12 -2.60
C ALA A 259 23.64 -21.63 -2.83
N THR A 260 23.96 -21.12 -4.02
CA THR A 260 23.68 -19.73 -4.40
C THR A 260 22.17 -19.45 -4.48
N GLN A 261 21.37 -20.36 -5.04
CA GLN A 261 19.92 -20.16 -5.09
C GLN A 261 19.28 -20.12 -3.70
N ARG A 262 19.80 -20.92 -2.74
CA ARG A 262 19.33 -20.89 -1.34
C ARG A 262 19.63 -19.55 -0.67
N GLN A 263 20.81 -18.98 -0.89
CA GLN A 263 21.17 -17.65 -0.39
C GLN A 263 20.25 -16.56 -0.97
N LEU A 264 20.09 -16.53 -2.30
CA LEU A 264 19.21 -15.58 -2.97
C LEU A 264 17.76 -15.72 -2.48
N TRP A 265 17.25 -16.94 -2.40
CA TRP A 265 15.89 -17.16 -1.92
C TRP A 265 15.70 -16.74 -0.45
N SER A 266 16.66 -17.03 0.42
CA SER A 266 16.63 -16.57 1.81
C SER A 266 16.63 -15.04 1.89
N ALA A 267 17.43 -14.35 1.08
CA ALA A 267 17.42 -12.89 0.98
C ALA A 267 16.04 -12.35 0.56
N GLN A 268 15.43 -12.91 -0.50
CA GLN A 268 14.08 -12.51 -0.94
C GLN A 268 13.03 -12.69 0.17
N LEU A 269 13.08 -13.82 0.88
CA LEU A 269 12.16 -14.14 1.97
C LEU A 269 12.33 -13.16 3.13
N VAL A 270 13.55 -12.94 3.62
CA VAL A 270 13.82 -12.04 4.75
C VAL A 270 13.39 -10.61 4.42
N TRP A 271 13.75 -10.10 3.24
CA TRP A 271 13.36 -8.75 2.81
C TRP A 271 11.86 -8.58 2.61
N THR A 272 11.15 -9.63 2.18
CA THR A 272 9.70 -9.57 2.04
C THR A 272 9.01 -9.66 3.40
N LEU A 273 9.40 -10.62 4.24
CA LEU A 273 8.74 -10.94 5.49
C LEU A 273 9.05 -9.95 6.62
N ARG A 274 10.16 -9.21 6.59
CA ARG A 274 10.47 -8.16 7.58
C ARG A 274 9.42 -7.04 7.69
N GLN A 275 8.48 -6.96 6.74
CA GLN A 275 7.34 -6.04 6.79
C GLN A 275 6.18 -6.54 7.67
N VAL A 276 6.22 -7.79 8.14
CA VAL A 276 5.21 -8.38 9.02
C VAL A 276 5.49 -7.95 10.46
N SER A 277 4.51 -7.31 11.11
CA SER A 277 4.59 -6.91 12.52
C SER A 277 4.97 -8.08 13.42
N GLY A 278 5.93 -7.86 14.34
CA GLY A 278 6.37 -8.87 15.31
C GLY A 278 7.33 -9.93 14.78
N LEU A 279 7.78 -9.84 13.52
CA LEU A 279 8.75 -10.77 12.96
C LEU A 279 10.19 -10.34 13.29
N GLU A 280 10.96 -11.25 13.88
CA GLU A 280 12.37 -11.06 14.25
C GLU A 280 13.32 -11.90 13.39
N GLY A 281 12.84 -13.02 12.85
CA GLY A 281 13.63 -13.86 11.95
C GLY A 281 12.81 -14.85 11.14
N VAL A 282 13.48 -15.49 10.19
CA VAL A 282 12.90 -16.46 9.26
C VAL A 282 13.69 -17.77 9.35
N ARG A 283 12.99 -18.90 9.39
CA ARG A 283 13.59 -20.22 9.27
C ARG A 283 12.92 -20.96 8.12
N VAL A 284 13.72 -21.41 7.16
CA VAL A 284 13.23 -22.16 6.00
C VAL A 284 13.28 -23.66 6.29
N LEU A 285 12.17 -24.35 6.05
CA LEU A 285 12.00 -25.78 6.31
C LEU A 285 11.64 -26.51 5.01
N VAL A 286 12.17 -27.72 4.83
CA VAL A 286 11.76 -28.69 3.81
C VAL A 286 11.46 -30.00 4.52
N ASP A 287 10.23 -30.50 4.39
CA ASP A 287 9.71 -31.65 5.15
C ASP A 287 10.00 -31.58 6.66
N GLY A 288 9.81 -30.39 7.26
CA GLY A 288 10.08 -30.14 8.69
C GLY A 288 11.56 -30.01 9.07
N VAL A 289 12.50 -30.19 8.13
CA VAL A 289 13.94 -30.08 8.38
C VAL A 289 14.45 -28.70 7.94
N PRO A 290 15.26 -28.01 8.78
CA PRO A 290 15.88 -26.75 8.38
C PRO A 290 16.71 -26.87 7.11
N LEU A 291 16.43 -26.01 6.13
CA LEU A 291 17.21 -25.90 4.90
C LEU A 291 18.51 -25.16 5.22
N GLU A 292 19.65 -25.80 4.95
CA GLU A 292 20.96 -25.15 5.09
C GLU A 292 21.13 -24.05 4.03
N VAL A 293 21.35 -22.82 4.50
CA VAL A 293 21.65 -21.64 3.68
C VAL A 293 23.12 -21.25 3.91
N PRO A 294 23.99 -21.38 2.89
CA PRO A 294 25.40 -21.09 3.05
C PRO A 294 25.67 -19.67 3.54
N GLY A 295 26.53 -19.52 4.56
CA GLY A 295 26.89 -18.21 5.12
C GLY A 295 25.79 -17.57 5.99
N ALA A 296 24.73 -18.30 6.35
CA ALA A 296 23.68 -17.83 7.24
C ALA A 296 23.42 -18.84 8.37
N GLU A 297 22.97 -18.32 9.51
CA GLU A 297 22.47 -19.13 10.61
C GLU A 297 21.13 -19.81 10.26
N PRO A 298 20.75 -20.92 10.92
CA PRO A 298 19.48 -21.61 10.67
C PRO A 298 18.24 -20.72 10.79
N VAL A 299 18.31 -19.70 11.65
CA VAL A 299 17.33 -18.62 11.74
C VAL A 299 18.00 -17.35 11.21
N GLN A 300 17.47 -16.81 10.11
CA GLN A 300 17.95 -15.57 9.51
C GLN A 300 17.23 -14.38 10.14
N ASN A 301 17.96 -13.50 10.84
CA ASN A 301 17.39 -12.29 11.42
C ASN A 301 16.84 -11.35 10.33
N VAL A 302 15.84 -10.53 10.65
CA VAL A 302 15.28 -9.51 9.73
C VAL A 302 16.31 -8.50 9.19
N THR A 303 17.46 -8.34 9.83
CA THR A 303 18.56 -7.49 9.36
C THR A 303 19.61 -8.25 8.54
N ALA A 304 19.44 -9.56 8.33
CA ALA A 304 20.32 -10.33 7.45
C ALA A 304 20.21 -9.84 6.00
N TRP A 305 21.18 -10.22 5.17
CA TRP A 305 21.16 -9.95 3.72
C TRP A 305 21.15 -8.45 3.35
N ALA A 306 21.81 -7.62 4.16
CA ALA A 306 21.89 -6.17 3.97
C ALA A 306 22.65 -5.77 2.69
N GLU A 307 23.52 -6.65 2.18
CA GLU A 307 24.21 -6.47 0.90
C GLU A 307 23.26 -6.43 -0.31
N TYR A 308 22.03 -6.95 -0.16
CA TYR A 308 21.00 -6.96 -1.18
C TYR A 308 19.95 -5.85 -1.01
N ASP A 309 20.21 -4.86 -0.14
CA ASP A 309 19.29 -3.75 0.12
C ASP A 309 18.80 -3.11 -1.19
N PRO A 310 17.47 -3.05 -1.44
CA PRO A 310 16.90 -2.37 -2.60
C PRO A 310 17.33 -0.90 -2.69
N SER A 311 17.63 -0.26 -1.57
CA SER A 311 18.17 1.10 -1.49
C SER A 311 19.70 1.15 -1.67
N GLY A 312 20.38 0.03 -1.87
CA GLY A 312 21.83 -0.06 -1.88
C GLY A 312 22.46 0.03 -0.48
N PRO A 313 23.77 -0.25 -0.36
CA PRO A 313 24.46 -0.34 0.93
C PRO A 313 24.34 0.97 1.72
N SER A 314 23.72 0.88 2.90
CA SER A 314 23.53 1.88 3.95
C SER A 314 24.05 3.28 3.61
N SER A 315 23.25 4.03 2.84
CA SER A 315 23.49 5.46 2.69
C SER A 315 23.41 6.08 4.09
N ARG A 316 24.52 6.66 4.57
CA ARG A 316 24.39 7.78 5.51
C ARG A 316 23.35 8.71 4.88
N ALA A 317 22.26 8.99 5.59
CA ALA A 317 21.22 9.88 5.13
C ALA A 317 21.77 11.32 5.11
N LEU A 318 22.70 11.58 4.19
CA LEU A 318 23.21 12.90 3.90
C LEU A 318 22.11 13.59 3.09
N LEU A 319 21.45 14.53 3.74
CA LEU A 319 20.48 15.38 3.07
C LEU A 319 21.24 16.49 2.36
N PHE A 320 20.88 16.74 1.11
CA PHE A 320 21.43 17.85 0.33
C PHE A 320 20.33 18.88 0.09
N GLY A 321 20.72 20.15 -0.01
CA GLY A 321 19.80 21.23 -0.30
C GLY A 321 20.51 22.44 -0.86
N LEU A 322 19.73 23.50 -1.09
CA LEU A 322 20.24 24.79 -1.56
C LEU A 322 20.04 25.86 -0.49
N ARG A 323 21.09 26.65 -0.21
CA ARG A 323 21.01 27.83 0.65
C ARG A 323 21.69 29.00 -0.03
N SER A 324 20.90 30.00 -0.44
CA SER A 324 21.38 31.14 -1.23
C SER A 324 22.12 30.69 -2.49
N GLY A 325 21.53 29.74 -3.23
CA GLY A 325 22.07 29.20 -4.48
C GLY A 325 23.26 28.26 -4.35
N ARG A 326 23.76 28.03 -3.12
CA ARG A 326 24.90 27.15 -2.83
C ARG A 326 24.39 25.79 -2.36
N VAL A 327 25.04 24.72 -2.80
CA VAL A 327 24.76 23.37 -2.30
C VAL A 327 25.25 23.25 -0.86
N VAL A 328 24.38 22.73 -0.01
CA VAL A 328 24.63 22.45 1.40
C VAL A 328 24.33 20.99 1.72
N THR A 329 25.03 20.45 2.69
CA THR A 329 24.69 19.20 3.36
C THR A 329 23.99 19.53 4.67
N VAL A 330 22.92 18.80 4.97
CA VAL A 330 22.11 18.94 6.18
C VAL A 330 22.29 17.68 7.00
N GLU A 331 22.78 17.86 8.22
CA GLU A 331 22.83 16.85 9.27
C GLU A 331 21.85 17.24 10.38
N SER A 332 21.66 16.37 11.38
CA SER A 332 20.61 16.54 12.40
C SER A 332 20.67 17.88 13.15
N ASP A 333 21.86 18.47 13.29
CA ASP A 333 22.10 19.70 14.05
C ASP A 333 22.86 20.77 13.26
N SER A 334 23.23 20.52 12.00
CA SER A 334 24.09 21.42 11.24
C SER A 334 23.74 21.48 9.76
N VAL A 335 23.99 22.67 9.17
CA VAL A 335 23.91 22.90 7.72
C VAL A 335 25.25 23.42 7.27
N THR A 336 25.99 22.57 6.57
CA THR A 336 27.37 22.85 6.12
C THR A 336 27.38 23.04 4.61
N ARG A 337 28.16 24.01 4.12
CA ARG A 337 28.32 24.18 2.67
C ARG A 337 29.10 23.01 2.10
N LEU A 338 28.66 22.50 0.96
CA LEU A 338 29.43 21.52 0.23
C LEU A 338 30.79 22.13 -0.15
N GLU A 339 31.86 21.34 -0.09
CA GLU A 339 33.19 21.85 -0.41
C GLU A 339 33.28 22.31 -1.88
N ARG A 340 34.28 23.16 -2.17
CA ARG A 340 34.67 23.56 -3.52
C ARG A 340 33.52 24.24 -4.30
N TRP A 341 33.39 23.95 -5.59
CA TRP A 341 32.56 24.73 -6.51
C TRP A 341 31.10 24.80 -6.07
N TRP A 342 30.47 23.66 -5.76
CA TRP A 342 29.04 23.58 -5.47
C TRP A 342 28.57 24.38 -4.25
N GLY A 343 29.38 24.49 -3.18
CA GLY A 343 29.02 25.30 -2.00
C GLY A 343 29.71 26.67 -1.91
N SER A 344 30.74 26.93 -2.72
CA SER A 344 31.47 28.22 -2.68
C SER A 344 30.75 29.36 -3.39
N ARG A 345 29.82 29.06 -4.32
CA ARG A 345 29.12 30.06 -5.14
C ARG A 345 27.66 29.69 -5.40
N ASP A 346 26.91 30.68 -5.87
CA ASP A 346 25.56 30.46 -6.39
C ASP A 346 25.65 29.72 -7.73
N ALA A 347 25.18 28.48 -7.76
CA ALA A 347 25.16 27.63 -8.95
C ALA A 347 23.97 27.95 -9.88
N GLY A 348 23.09 28.89 -9.49
CA GLY A 348 21.90 29.27 -10.24
C GLY A 348 20.84 28.17 -10.32
N LEU A 349 20.87 27.21 -9.38
CA LEU A 349 19.98 26.07 -9.35
C LEU A 349 18.64 26.40 -8.69
N ALA A 350 17.55 25.88 -9.27
CA ALA A 350 16.25 25.79 -8.60
C ALA A 350 16.24 24.62 -7.61
N GLU A 351 16.84 23.50 -8.01
CA GLU A 351 16.87 22.25 -7.25
C GLU A 351 18.20 21.53 -7.43
N VAL A 352 18.56 20.69 -6.46
CA VAL A 352 19.80 19.90 -6.47
C VAL A 352 19.52 18.44 -6.16
N THR A 353 20.25 17.56 -6.82
CA THR A 353 20.28 16.13 -6.57
C THR A 353 21.72 15.64 -6.60
N VAL A 354 22.03 14.65 -5.77
CA VAL A 354 23.39 14.11 -5.62
C VAL A 354 23.32 12.61 -5.83
N GLU A 355 24.24 12.10 -6.65
CA GLU A 355 24.33 10.67 -6.94
C GLU A 355 24.67 9.92 -5.65
N ARG A 356 24.06 8.75 -5.42
CA ARG A 356 24.20 7.99 -4.16
C ARG A 356 25.64 7.71 -3.76
N GLN A 357 26.52 7.47 -4.75
CA GLN A 357 27.94 7.21 -4.54
C GLN A 357 28.79 8.48 -4.34
N LEU A 358 28.15 9.65 -4.33
CA LEU A 358 28.77 10.97 -4.21
C LEU A 358 29.81 11.26 -5.32
N ASN A 359 29.61 10.70 -6.52
CA ASN A 359 30.48 10.98 -7.66
C ASN A 359 30.06 12.25 -8.41
N ARG A 360 28.75 12.51 -8.50
CA ARG A 360 28.18 13.62 -9.28
C ARG A 360 27.09 14.38 -8.53
N VAL A 361 26.98 15.66 -8.87
CA VAL A 361 25.91 16.58 -8.44
C VAL A 361 25.23 17.08 -9.69
N ALA A 362 23.91 17.16 -9.66
CA ALA A 362 23.10 17.71 -10.74
C ALA A 362 22.00 18.61 -10.20
N GLY A 363 21.41 19.43 -11.06
CA GLY A 363 20.32 20.30 -10.70
C GLY A 363 19.69 20.95 -11.92
N THR A 364 18.44 21.36 -11.78
CA THR A 364 17.81 22.24 -12.75
C THR A 364 18.16 23.68 -12.46
N ASP A 365 18.41 24.47 -13.50
CA ASP A 365 18.63 25.90 -13.32
C ASP A 365 17.35 26.61 -12.82
N SER A 366 17.50 27.85 -12.35
CA SER A 366 16.41 28.65 -11.78
C SER A 366 15.22 28.85 -12.75
N ALA A 367 15.49 28.79 -14.06
CA ALA A 367 14.47 28.86 -15.10
C ALA A 367 13.80 27.50 -15.39
N ARG A 368 14.31 26.40 -14.83
CA ARG A 368 13.93 25.01 -15.10
C ARG A 368 13.98 24.66 -16.59
N ARG A 369 15.01 25.14 -17.30
CA ARG A 369 15.21 24.89 -18.74
C ARG A 369 16.53 24.20 -19.04
N ARG A 370 17.43 24.14 -18.08
CA ARG A 370 18.73 23.47 -18.22
C ARG A 370 18.91 22.48 -17.10
N LEU A 371 19.38 21.29 -17.47
CA LEU A 371 19.91 20.31 -16.54
C LEU A 371 21.42 20.53 -16.48
N LEU A 372 21.90 20.97 -15.31
CA LEU A 372 23.32 21.15 -15.03
C LEU A 372 23.82 19.96 -14.22
N ALA A 373 25.01 19.47 -14.53
CA ALA A 373 25.64 18.40 -13.77
C ALA A 373 27.16 18.46 -13.87
N GLY A 374 27.83 17.87 -12.88
CA GLY A 374 29.29 17.78 -12.82
C GLY A 374 29.75 16.92 -11.65
N PRO A 375 31.08 16.71 -11.50
CA PRO A 375 31.65 15.95 -10.39
C PRO A 375 31.26 16.55 -9.04
N TYR A 376 31.04 15.71 -8.03
CA TYR A 376 30.79 16.16 -6.65
C TYR A 376 31.90 17.07 -6.13
N GLY A 377 33.15 16.76 -6.48
CA GLY A 377 34.33 17.55 -6.13
C GLY A 377 34.70 18.63 -7.14
N ALA A 378 33.77 19.12 -7.98
CA ALA A 378 34.03 20.14 -8.99
C ALA A 378 34.84 21.33 -8.45
N GLU A 379 35.80 21.81 -9.23
CA GLU A 379 36.75 22.86 -8.83
C GLU A 379 36.53 24.14 -9.65
N SER A 380 36.01 24.03 -10.87
CA SER A 380 35.87 25.13 -11.81
C SER A 380 34.56 25.09 -12.60
N ASP A 381 34.21 26.21 -13.24
CA ASP A 381 33.03 26.31 -14.11
C ASP A 381 33.09 25.36 -15.33
N ARG A 382 34.26 24.80 -15.65
CA ARG A 382 34.42 23.84 -16.75
C ARG A 382 33.99 22.42 -16.37
N ASP A 383 33.97 22.13 -15.07
CA ASP A 383 33.61 20.82 -14.52
C ASP A 383 32.08 20.64 -14.47
N VAL A 384 31.34 21.75 -14.46
CA VAL A 384 29.87 21.77 -14.44
C VAL A 384 29.34 22.13 -15.82
N GLN A 385 28.67 21.17 -16.44
CA GLN A 385 28.19 21.28 -17.81
C GLN A 385 26.67 21.28 -17.88
N THR A 386 26.13 21.85 -18.95
CA THR A 386 24.72 21.64 -19.30
C THR A 386 24.60 20.31 -20.03
N TRP A 387 23.99 19.34 -19.37
CA TRP A 387 23.72 18.01 -19.91
C TRP A 387 22.49 17.98 -20.80
N TYR A 388 21.47 18.77 -20.46
CA TYR A 388 20.24 18.83 -21.26
C TYR A 388 19.65 20.23 -21.29
N ARG A 389 19.00 20.59 -22.41
CA ARG A 389 18.31 21.86 -22.63
C ARG A 389 16.90 21.60 -23.13
N SER A 390 15.92 22.15 -22.42
CA SER A 390 14.51 22.08 -22.79
C SER A 390 14.01 23.42 -23.35
N SER A 391 13.09 23.35 -24.32
CA SER A 391 12.25 24.47 -24.75
C SER A 391 11.06 24.71 -23.81
N GLY A 392 10.76 23.73 -22.97
CA GLY A 392 9.69 23.68 -21.99
C GLY A 392 10.14 23.94 -20.55
N THR A 393 9.61 23.14 -19.62
CA THR A 393 9.92 23.17 -18.19
C THR A 393 10.34 21.78 -17.72
N LEU A 394 11.48 21.71 -17.05
CA LEU A 394 12.02 20.52 -16.41
C LEU A 394 11.48 20.38 -14.98
N THR A 395 11.17 19.16 -14.57
CA THR A 395 10.95 18.84 -13.15
C THR A 395 12.27 18.74 -12.40
N ASP A 396 12.18 18.45 -11.11
CA ASP A 396 13.35 18.25 -10.27
C ASP A 396 14.03 16.93 -10.69
N PRO A 397 15.36 16.93 -10.91
CA PRO A 397 16.05 15.77 -11.44
C PRO A 397 16.34 14.76 -10.33
N GLN A 398 16.43 13.48 -10.68
CA GLN A 398 16.68 12.39 -9.74
C GLN A 398 17.66 11.38 -10.32
N TRP A 399 18.63 10.93 -9.52
CA TRP A 399 19.51 9.82 -9.90
C TRP A 399 18.86 8.49 -9.59
N ASP A 400 18.95 7.53 -10.51
CA ASP A 400 18.64 6.14 -10.22
C ASP A 400 19.87 5.39 -9.66
N ARG A 401 19.67 4.13 -9.25
CA ARG A 401 20.73 3.29 -8.69
C ARG A 401 21.87 2.94 -9.65
N THR A 402 21.66 3.13 -10.96
CA THR A 402 22.65 2.85 -12.01
C THR A 402 23.47 4.07 -12.38
N GLY A 403 23.16 5.23 -11.78
CA GLY A 403 23.84 6.49 -12.07
C GLY A 403 23.30 7.17 -13.33
N GLN A 404 22.07 6.86 -13.77
CA GLN A 404 21.37 7.66 -14.76
C GLN A 404 20.56 8.75 -14.07
N LEU A 405 20.55 9.93 -14.67
CA LEU A 405 19.81 11.11 -14.24
C LEU A 405 18.50 11.19 -15.02
N TRP A 406 17.39 11.17 -14.29
CA TRP A 406 16.06 11.28 -14.86
C TRP A 406 15.51 12.67 -14.59
N VAL A 407 14.82 13.23 -15.58
CA VAL A 407 14.02 14.44 -15.44
C VAL A 407 12.82 14.37 -16.36
N LEU A 408 11.66 14.88 -15.92
CA LEU A 408 10.50 15.02 -16.80
C LEU A 408 10.58 16.36 -17.53
N ASP A 409 10.59 16.31 -18.86
CA ASP A 409 10.56 17.48 -19.72
C ASP A 409 9.14 17.72 -20.26
N ARG A 410 8.59 18.91 -19.97
CA ARG A 410 7.28 19.35 -20.43
C ARG A 410 7.42 20.51 -21.39
N THR A 411 7.35 20.21 -22.68
CA THR A 411 7.29 21.21 -23.75
C THR A 411 5.85 21.58 -24.09
N SER A 412 5.64 22.55 -24.99
CA SER A 412 4.31 22.90 -25.48
C SER A 412 3.64 21.79 -26.30
N THR A 413 4.42 20.83 -26.82
CA THR A 413 3.95 19.79 -27.74
C THR A 413 4.01 18.39 -27.15
N GLU A 414 4.91 18.15 -26.19
CA GLU A 414 5.17 16.83 -25.65
C GLU A 414 5.57 16.86 -24.18
N THR A 415 5.27 15.78 -23.47
CA THR A 415 5.85 15.47 -22.17
C THR A 415 6.60 14.15 -22.26
N SER A 416 7.90 14.18 -21.98
CA SER A 416 8.78 13.02 -22.08
C SER A 416 9.70 12.92 -20.85
N TRP A 417 10.02 11.70 -20.46
CA TRP A 417 11.13 11.45 -19.54
C TRP A 417 12.42 11.58 -20.32
N VAL A 418 13.35 12.34 -19.76
CA VAL A 418 14.71 12.48 -20.25
C VAL A 418 15.61 11.70 -19.32
N VAL A 419 16.33 10.73 -19.87
CA VAL A 419 17.27 9.87 -19.14
C VAL A 419 18.66 10.09 -19.71
N THR A 420 19.63 10.37 -18.85
CA THR A 420 20.99 10.68 -19.29
C THR A 420 22.02 10.37 -18.22
N ASP A 421 23.20 9.92 -18.60
CA ASP A 421 24.37 9.79 -17.72
C ASP A 421 25.50 10.78 -18.07
N ASP A 422 25.32 11.60 -19.12
CA ASP A 422 26.19 12.71 -19.53
C ASP A 422 25.40 13.72 -20.41
N ARG A 423 25.88 14.07 -21.60
CA ARG A 423 25.24 15.04 -22.51
C ARG A 423 24.30 14.40 -23.52
N ASP A 424 24.35 13.07 -23.64
CA ASP A 424 23.46 12.30 -24.51
C ASP A 424 22.20 11.93 -23.74
N ALA A 425 21.05 12.34 -24.26
CA ALA A 425 19.76 12.22 -23.60
C ALA A 425 18.82 11.30 -24.39
N GLU A 426 18.32 10.26 -23.73
CA GLU A 426 17.23 9.43 -24.25
C GLU A 426 15.87 10.03 -23.85
N HIS A 427 14.93 10.04 -24.79
CA HIS A 427 13.57 10.51 -24.59
C HIS A 427 12.57 9.35 -24.57
N ILE A 428 11.86 9.21 -23.46
CA ILE A 428 10.83 8.19 -23.28
C ILE A 428 9.47 8.90 -23.14
N PRO A 429 8.49 8.66 -24.03
CA PRO A 429 7.19 9.30 -23.93
C PRO A 429 6.51 9.06 -22.56
N ALA A 430 6.03 10.13 -21.90
CA ALA A 430 5.41 10.00 -20.58
C ALA A 430 4.01 9.31 -20.62
N GLY A 431 3.49 9.05 -21.81
CA GLY A 431 2.21 8.38 -22.02
C GLY A 431 1.06 9.12 -21.33
N ARG A 432 0.24 8.39 -20.55
CA ARG A 432 -0.93 8.96 -19.87
C ARG A 432 -0.56 10.05 -18.84
N LEU A 433 0.67 10.03 -18.31
CA LEU A 433 1.14 11.02 -17.34
C LEU A 433 1.39 12.38 -17.98
N GLY A 434 1.61 12.46 -19.30
CA GLY A 434 1.84 13.72 -19.99
C GLY A 434 0.66 14.70 -19.88
N SER A 435 -0.55 14.17 -19.72
CA SER A 435 -1.78 14.97 -19.56
C SER A 435 -2.06 15.45 -18.12
N ALA A 436 -1.36 14.90 -17.12
CA ALA A 436 -1.55 15.26 -15.72
C ALA A 436 -0.68 16.46 -15.33
N ALA A 437 -1.12 17.24 -14.33
CA ALA A 437 -0.26 18.22 -13.68
C ALA A 437 0.79 17.48 -12.83
N THR A 438 2.07 17.64 -13.18
CA THR A 438 3.17 17.06 -12.39
C THR A 438 3.52 18.01 -11.25
N VAL A 439 3.30 17.57 -10.02
CA VAL A 439 3.66 18.35 -8.81
C VAL A 439 4.99 17.90 -8.19
N GLY A 440 5.53 16.77 -8.62
CA GLY A 440 6.78 16.19 -8.14
C GLY A 440 7.09 14.88 -8.83
N MET A 441 8.31 14.40 -8.64
CA MET A 441 8.84 13.18 -9.23
C MET A 441 9.81 12.54 -8.24
N ALA A 442 9.71 11.23 -8.06
CA ALA A 442 10.68 10.44 -7.31
C ALA A 442 10.91 9.13 -8.05
N ILE A 443 12.17 8.68 -8.09
CA ILE A 443 12.52 7.35 -8.55
C ILE A 443 12.55 6.45 -7.32
N SER A 444 12.10 5.20 -7.49
CA SER A 444 12.20 4.24 -6.41
C SER A 444 13.68 3.98 -6.08
N PRO A 445 14.06 3.77 -4.80
CA PRO A 445 15.45 3.55 -4.43
C PRO A 445 16.13 2.38 -5.15
N ASP A 446 15.34 1.39 -5.59
CA ASP A 446 15.71 0.19 -6.35
C ASP A 446 15.75 0.39 -7.87
N GLY A 447 15.59 1.62 -8.34
CA GLY A 447 15.55 1.99 -9.76
C GLY A 447 14.17 1.72 -10.36
#